data_AF-A0A6L3IIJ4-F1
#
_entry.id   AF-A0A6L3IIJ4-F1
#
_cell.length_a   1.000
_cell.length_b   1.000
_cell.length_c   1.000
_cell.angle_alpha   90.00
_cell.angle_beta   90.00
_cell.angle_gamma   90.00
#
_symmetry.space_group_name_H-M   'P 1'
#
loop_
_entity.id
_entity.type
_entity.pdbx_description
1 polymer ?
#
loop_
_entity_poly.entity_id
_entity_poly.type
_entity_poly.pdbx_seq_one_letter_code
_entity_poly.pdbx_strand_id
1 'polypeptide(L)'
;QDSAYYSIAKDAIVLPEKSQFINGESFYGTLLHEMTHSTGAEGRLDRIKPAAFGSKEYAREELVAELGSALVASQYGITKTIKEDSAQYLGSWLHVLKESPEFLKTTLFDVKKASSMIAQRIDAVAEKIEAKARPFYCSVAFLQSQDDTARLDAFKDKGDFEGLLNEATEYYDGNGMDEMYTYRYPAQHTHDNVLIENEKWALVYNGSVGGTYDLMLKYSEEEVRDHIRRYGIGRASEDVKNFAKDMVAKEYLSTVKVRSPKFEMPTGDILCAYYNRLSDTLDIGTVVNGKFTERHSFAYDHDKDLTGNLQNVRTALEAMPEYQYRGDVAGERVNPQIDLMDADNDGNTQEVAHEEREQEDEYVPYRRGR
;
A
#
# COMPACT_ATOMS: atom_id res chain seq x y z
N GLN A 1 -13.53 29.99 -6.10
CA GLN A 1 -13.24 30.09 -7.54
C GLN A 1 -13.69 28.78 -8.15
N ASP A 2 -14.47 28.79 -9.23
CA ASP A 2 -15.28 27.62 -9.64
C ASP A 2 -14.65 26.78 -10.77
N SER A 3 -13.36 26.99 -11.07
CA SER A 3 -12.67 26.28 -12.15
C SER A 3 -11.30 25.79 -11.72
N ALA A 4 -10.96 24.59 -12.17
CA ALA A 4 -9.65 23.98 -12.04
C ALA A 4 -8.80 24.29 -13.28
N TYR A 5 -7.53 24.65 -13.08
CA TYR A 5 -6.57 24.84 -14.17
C TYR A 5 -5.12 24.95 -13.66
N TYR A 6 -4.16 24.57 -14.49
CA TYR A 6 -2.76 24.93 -14.33
C TYR A 6 -2.47 26.30 -14.97
N SER A 7 -2.01 27.25 -14.15
CA SER A 7 -1.63 28.60 -14.56
C SER A 7 -0.15 28.65 -14.94
N ILE A 8 0.16 28.54 -16.24
CA ILE A 8 1.53 28.63 -16.77
C ILE A 8 2.25 29.89 -16.28
N ALA A 9 1.60 31.06 -16.34
CA ALA A 9 2.18 32.35 -15.97
C ALA A 9 2.57 32.46 -14.49
N LYS A 10 1.95 31.67 -13.61
CA LYS A 10 2.19 31.69 -12.16
C LYS A 10 2.91 30.42 -11.69
N ASP A 11 3.13 29.46 -12.59
CA ASP A 11 3.51 28.09 -12.28
C ASP A 11 2.74 27.53 -11.07
N ALA A 12 1.40 27.61 -11.15
CA ALA A 12 0.53 27.27 -10.03
C ALA A 12 -0.70 26.50 -10.49
N ILE A 13 -1.07 25.47 -9.73
CA ILE A 13 -2.32 24.75 -9.91
C ILE A 13 -3.40 25.45 -9.09
N VAL A 14 -4.51 25.76 -9.73
CA VAL A 14 -5.69 26.35 -9.08
C VAL A 14 -6.79 25.31 -9.10
N LEU A 15 -7.41 25.08 -7.94
CA LEU A 15 -8.55 24.19 -7.78
C LEU A 15 -9.67 24.89 -7.01
N PRO A 16 -10.94 24.52 -7.25
CA PRO A 16 -12.03 24.82 -6.32
C PRO A 16 -11.76 24.22 -4.93
N GLU A 17 -12.49 24.70 -3.93
CA GLU A 17 -12.42 24.14 -2.59
C GLU A 17 -12.82 22.66 -2.61
N LYS A 18 -12.17 21.82 -1.80
CA LYS A 18 -12.41 20.37 -1.79
C LYS A 18 -13.88 20.01 -1.54
N SER A 19 -14.59 20.83 -0.75
CA SER A 19 -16.03 20.68 -0.46
C SER A 19 -16.95 20.92 -1.66
N GLN A 20 -16.46 21.54 -2.74
CA GLN A 20 -17.21 21.77 -3.98
C GLN A 20 -17.21 20.53 -4.89
N PHE A 21 -16.38 19.51 -4.60
CA PHE A 21 -16.34 18.26 -5.37
C PHE A 21 -17.30 17.22 -4.80
N ILE A 22 -17.90 16.42 -5.68
CA ILE A 22 -18.87 15.38 -5.29
C ILE A 22 -18.27 14.29 -4.39
N ASN A 23 -16.97 14.01 -4.53
CA ASN A 23 -16.23 13.04 -3.71
C ASN A 23 -14.71 13.25 -3.86
N GLY A 24 -13.95 12.49 -3.08
CA GLY A 24 -12.48 12.52 -3.10
C GLY A 24 -11.89 12.10 -4.44
N GLU A 25 -12.45 11.09 -5.12
CA GLU A 25 -11.96 10.62 -6.42
C GLU A 25 -12.03 11.73 -7.48
N SER A 26 -13.13 12.48 -7.54
CA SER A 26 -13.29 13.63 -8.43
C SER A 26 -12.30 14.73 -8.12
N PHE A 27 -12.07 15.04 -6.84
CA PHE A 27 -11.08 16.04 -6.44
C PHE A 27 -9.66 15.63 -6.86
N TYR A 28 -9.25 14.40 -6.53
CA TYR A 28 -7.89 13.94 -6.82
C TYR A 28 -7.68 13.69 -8.31
N GLY A 29 -8.70 13.24 -9.06
CA GLY A 29 -8.64 13.13 -10.52
C GLY A 29 -8.36 14.49 -11.17
N THR A 30 -9.13 15.52 -10.81
CA THR A 30 -8.92 16.88 -11.31
C THR A 30 -7.55 17.44 -10.89
N LEU A 31 -7.13 17.25 -9.64
CA LEU A 31 -5.79 17.66 -9.20
C LEU A 31 -4.70 16.99 -10.03
N LEU A 32 -4.79 15.68 -10.27
CA LEU A 32 -3.80 14.93 -11.05
C LEU A 32 -3.77 15.34 -12.52
N HIS A 33 -4.93 15.72 -13.09
CA HIS A 33 -5.02 16.32 -14.43
C HIS A 33 -4.20 17.61 -14.50
N GLU A 34 -4.43 18.55 -13.59
CA GLU A 34 -3.70 19.81 -13.55
C GLU A 34 -2.23 19.64 -13.19
N MET A 35 -1.89 18.66 -12.34
CA MET A 35 -0.50 18.28 -12.09
C MET A 35 0.17 17.78 -13.37
N THR A 36 -0.54 17.01 -14.19
CA THR A 36 -0.02 16.50 -15.47
C THR A 36 0.23 17.64 -16.45
N HIS A 37 -0.65 18.64 -16.53
CA HIS A 37 -0.36 19.88 -17.27
C HIS A 37 0.88 20.60 -16.73
N SER A 38 1.00 20.73 -15.41
CA SER A 38 2.15 21.41 -14.82
C SER A 38 3.47 20.79 -15.30
N THR A 39 3.54 19.45 -15.44
CA THR A 39 4.75 18.78 -15.94
C THR A 39 5.21 19.25 -17.33
N GLY A 40 4.29 19.76 -18.14
CA GLY A 40 4.55 20.23 -19.50
C GLY A 40 5.14 21.64 -19.59
N ALA A 41 5.27 22.38 -18.48
CA ALA A 41 5.83 23.73 -18.52
C ALA A 41 7.33 23.75 -18.89
N GLU A 42 7.79 24.95 -19.29
CA GLU A 42 9.21 25.24 -19.52
C GLU A 42 10.06 24.88 -18.28
N GLY A 43 11.24 24.27 -18.51
CA GLY A 43 12.12 23.80 -17.43
C GLY A 43 11.72 22.46 -16.80
N ARG A 44 10.59 21.86 -17.21
CA ARG A 44 10.21 20.46 -16.88
C ARG A 44 10.28 19.57 -18.10
N LEU A 45 9.13 19.19 -18.67
CA LEU A 45 9.07 18.38 -19.89
C LEU A 45 8.88 19.21 -21.16
N ASP A 46 8.70 20.53 -21.02
CA ASP A 46 8.69 21.51 -22.12
C ASP A 46 7.76 21.12 -23.29
N ARG A 47 6.56 20.65 -22.94
CA ARG A 47 5.53 20.22 -23.89
C ARG A 47 4.55 21.33 -24.24
N ILE A 48 4.27 22.21 -23.28
CA ILE A 48 3.29 23.27 -23.42
C ILE A 48 3.90 24.38 -24.25
N LYS A 49 3.36 24.56 -25.45
CA LYS A 49 3.71 25.66 -26.36
C LYS A 49 2.52 26.62 -26.49
N PRO A 50 2.76 27.90 -26.82
CA PRO A 50 1.68 28.82 -27.16
C PRO A 50 0.84 28.24 -28.30
N ALA A 51 -0.39 27.84 -27.98
CA ALA A 51 -1.32 27.22 -28.91
C ALA A 51 -2.71 27.79 -28.69
N ALA A 52 -3.47 27.95 -29.78
CA ALA A 52 -4.87 28.37 -29.67
C ALA A 52 -5.72 27.23 -29.09
N PHE A 53 -6.74 27.59 -28.32
CA PHE A 53 -7.73 26.62 -27.85
C PHE A 53 -8.33 25.86 -29.05
N GLY A 54 -8.40 24.53 -28.94
CA GLY A 54 -8.86 23.65 -30.01
C GLY A 54 -7.85 23.36 -31.12
N SER A 55 -6.59 23.81 -31.00
CA SER A 55 -5.52 23.38 -31.92
C SER A 55 -5.14 21.91 -31.70
N LYS A 56 -4.39 21.33 -32.64
CA LYS A 56 -3.88 19.96 -32.53
C LYS A 56 -2.91 19.81 -31.35
N GLU A 57 -2.10 20.83 -31.12
CA GLU A 57 -1.14 20.89 -30.02
C GLU A 57 -1.86 20.96 -28.66
N TYR A 58 -2.92 21.78 -28.57
CA TYR A 58 -3.78 21.85 -27.40
C TYR A 58 -4.46 20.51 -27.12
N ALA A 59 -5.10 19.90 -28.13
CA ALA A 59 -5.76 18.61 -27.99
C ALA A 59 -4.79 17.48 -27.59
N ARG A 60 -3.55 17.53 -28.07
CA ARG A 60 -2.50 16.57 -27.66
C ARG A 60 -2.15 16.73 -26.19
N GLU A 61 -2.01 17.96 -25.70
CA GLU A 61 -1.64 18.20 -24.29
C GLU A 61 -2.77 17.79 -23.34
N GLU A 62 -4.04 18.05 -23.68
CA GLU A 62 -5.19 17.54 -22.93
C GLU A 62 -5.20 16.01 -22.90
N LEU A 63 -4.86 15.35 -24.02
CA LEU A 63 -4.74 13.89 -24.06
C LEU A 63 -3.61 13.37 -23.16
N VAL A 64 -2.47 14.08 -23.09
CA VAL A 64 -1.40 13.74 -22.15
C VAL A 64 -1.88 13.91 -20.71
N ALA A 65 -2.63 14.98 -20.41
CA ALA A 65 -3.16 15.28 -19.09
C ALA A 65 -4.17 14.23 -18.59
N GLU A 66 -5.14 13.86 -19.43
CA GLU A 66 -6.15 12.85 -19.11
C GLU A 66 -5.56 11.46 -18.90
N LEU A 67 -4.71 11.00 -19.82
CA LEU A 67 -4.08 9.67 -19.70
C LEU A 67 -3.07 9.63 -18.56
N GLY A 68 -2.33 10.71 -18.35
CA GLY A 68 -1.34 10.82 -17.29
C GLY A 68 -1.99 10.82 -15.90
N SER A 69 -3.09 11.54 -15.73
CA SER A 69 -3.85 11.59 -14.48
C SER A 69 -4.49 10.24 -14.17
N ALA A 70 -5.09 9.57 -15.16
CA ALA A 70 -5.68 8.24 -15.00
C ALA A 70 -4.62 7.19 -14.59
N LEU A 71 -3.42 7.22 -15.21
CA LEU A 71 -2.34 6.31 -14.88
C LEU A 71 -1.85 6.49 -13.44
N VAL A 72 -1.66 7.74 -13.00
CA VAL A 72 -1.25 8.05 -11.63
C VAL A 72 -2.36 7.70 -10.64
N ALA A 73 -3.61 8.04 -10.93
CA ALA A 73 -4.75 7.71 -10.07
C ALA A 73 -4.88 6.20 -9.85
N SER A 74 -4.69 5.41 -10.91
CA SER A 74 -4.65 3.95 -10.82
C SER A 74 -3.47 3.43 -9.99
N GLN A 75 -2.27 4.01 -10.14
CA GLN A 75 -1.07 3.60 -9.40
C GLN A 75 -1.22 3.76 -7.88
N TYR A 76 -1.95 4.78 -7.43
CA TYR A 76 -2.18 5.08 -6.02
C TYR A 76 -3.56 4.64 -5.49
N GLY A 77 -4.32 3.87 -6.28
CA GLY A 77 -5.62 3.33 -5.85
C GLY A 77 -6.71 4.39 -5.61
N ILE A 78 -6.59 5.55 -6.25
CA ILE A 78 -7.54 6.67 -6.10
C ILE A 78 -8.85 6.36 -6.83
N THR A 79 -8.82 5.56 -7.90
CA THR A 79 -10.01 5.11 -8.64
C THR A 79 -10.15 3.60 -8.52
N LYS A 80 -11.32 3.12 -8.04
CA LYS A 80 -11.61 1.67 -7.88
C LYS A 80 -12.02 0.96 -9.18
N THR A 81 -12.38 1.71 -10.22
CA THR A 81 -12.87 1.18 -11.50
C THR A 81 -12.51 2.13 -12.63
N ILE A 82 -12.13 1.59 -13.80
CA ILE A 82 -12.14 2.34 -15.05
C ILE A 82 -13.62 2.66 -15.34
N LYS A 83 -14.01 3.94 -15.30
CA LYS A 83 -15.41 4.34 -15.55
C LYS A 83 -15.80 3.99 -16.99
N GLU A 84 -17.07 3.65 -17.22
CA GLU A 84 -17.62 3.45 -18.57
C GLU A 84 -17.44 4.68 -19.47
N ASP A 85 -17.42 5.88 -18.88
CA ASP A 85 -17.10 7.13 -19.59
C ASP A 85 -15.70 7.09 -20.21
N SER A 86 -14.72 6.47 -19.54
CA SER A 86 -13.36 6.26 -20.08
C SER A 86 -13.37 5.34 -21.31
N ALA A 87 -14.35 4.44 -21.47
CA ALA A 87 -14.50 3.59 -22.64
C ALA A 87 -15.01 4.34 -23.87
N GLN A 88 -15.85 5.38 -23.70
CA GLN A 88 -16.24 6.27 -24.80
C GLN A 88 -15.04 7.10 -25.31
N TYR A 89 -14.17 7.57 -24.41
CA TYR A 89 -12.93 8.26 -24.79
C TYR A 89 -11.97 7.31 -25.54
N LEU A 90 -11.81 6.06 -25.08
CA LEU A 90 -11.05 5.01 -25.78
C LEU A 90 -11.58 4.70 -27.19
N GLY A 91 -12.90 4.77 -27.40
CA GLY A 91 -13.53 4.59 -28.70
C GLY A 91 -13.19 5.69 -29.71
N SER A 92 -13.19 6.96 -29.27
CA SER A 92 -12.74 8.09 -30.10
C SER A 92 -11.24 8.02 -30.42
N TRP A 93 -10.44 7.52 -29.46
CA TRP A 93 -9.01 7.32 -29.63
C TRP A 93 -8.71 6.17 -30.60
N LEU A 94 -9.49 5.08 -30.59
CA LEU A 94 -9.35 3.96 -31.54
C LEU A 94 -9.40 4.37 -33.02
N HIS A 95 -10.11 5.45 -33.35
CA HIS A 95 -10.13 6.00 -34.69
C HIS A 95 -8.86 6.79 -35.02
N VAL A 96 -8.37 7.63 -34.07
CA VAL A 96 -7.12 8.40 -34.19
C VAL A 96 -5.88 7.49 -34.18
N LEU A 97 -5.93 6.40 -33.41
CA LEU A 97 -4.92 5.35 -33.29
C LEU A 97 -4.62 4.67 -34.63
N LYS A 98 -5.61 4.59 -35.54
CA LYS A 98 -5.45 4.01 -36.88
C LYS A 98 -4.84 4.98 -37.90
N GLU A 99 -4.93 6.29 -37.67
CA GLU A 99 -4.56 7.30 -38.67
C GLU A 99 -3.13 7.83 -38.53
N SER A 100 -2.52 7.81 -37.34
CA SER A 100 -1.11 8.24 -37.17
C SER A 100 -0.39 7.56 -36.00
N PRO A 101 0.28 6.41 -36.24
CA PRO A 101 1.02 5.67 -35.22
C PRO A 101 2.12 6.47 -34.51
N GLU A 102 2.76 7.41 -35.21
CA GLU A 102 3.85 8.23 -34.64
C GLU A 102 3.32 9.30 -33.67
N PHE A 103 2.18 9.90 -33.97
CA PHE A 103 1.50 10.83 -33.06
C PHE A 103 1.16 10.14 -31.74
N LEU A 104 0.63 8.91 -31.82
CA LEU A 104 0.33 8.12 -30.63
C LEU A 104 1.60 7.82 -29.83
N LYS A 105 2.63 7.29 -30.49
CA LYS A 105 3.86 6.85 -29.83
C LYS A 105 4.51 7.99 -29.04
N THR A 106 4.60 9.16 -29.65
CA THR A 106 5.15 10.35 -28.98
C THR A 106 4.26 10.80 -27.82
N THR A 107 2.93 10.77 -27.99
CA THR A 107 1.97 11.15 -26.93
C THR A 107 2.05 10.20 -25.74
N LEU A 108 2.06 8.88 -25.95
CA LEU A 108 2.20 7.89 -24.88
C LEU A 108 3.56 7.97 -24.17
N PHE A 109 4.62 8.34 -24.90
CA PHE A 109 5.92 8.58 -24.29
C PHE A 109 5.90 9.78 -23.34
N ASP A 110 5.19 10.85 -23.73
CA ASP A 110 4.99 12.02 -22.88
C ASP A 110 4.09 11.73 -21.68
N VAL A 111 3.01 10.95 -21.86
CA VAL A 111 2.18 10.42 -20.76
C VAL A 111 3.07 9.69 -19.74
N LYS A 112 3.89 8.73 -20.21
CA LYS A 112 4.77 7.96 -19.33
C LYS A 112 5.72 8.87 -18.55
N LYS A 113 6.35 9.84 -19.21
CA LYS A 113 7.27 10.80 -18.56
C LYS A 113 6.55 11.67 -17.52
N ALA A 114 5.38 12.20 -17.87
CA ALA A 114 4.58 13.05 -16.99
C ALA A 114 4.15 12.29 -15.73
N SER A 115 3.54 11.11 -15.90
CA SER A 115 3.11 10.25 -14.80
C SER A 115 4.29 9.81 -13.93
N SER A 116 5.43 9.46 -14.54
CA SER A 116 6.63 9.06 -13.79
C SER A 116 7.17 10.20 -12.91
N MET A 117 7.20 11.43 -13.43
CA MET A 117 7.65 12.59 -12.66
C MET A 117 6.70 12.91 -11.51
N ILE A 118 5.39 12.80 -11.72
CA ILE A 118 4.39 12.98 -10.66
C ILE A 118 4.56 11.90 -9.60
N ALA A 119 4.63 10.63 -9.99
CA ALA A 119 4.79 9.51 -9.06
C ALA A 119 6.06 9.66 -8.21
N GLN A 120 7.21 9.95 -8.83
CA GLN A 120 8.46 10.19 -8.10
C GLN A 120 8.35 11.33 -7.08
N ARG A 121 7.62 12.40 -7.41
CA ARG A 121 7.40 13.53 -6.48
C ARG A 121 6.46 13.15 -5.35
N ILE A 122 5.40 12.41 -5.63
CA ILE A 122 4.49 11.87 -4.61
C ILE A 122 5.25 10.96 -3.66
N ASP A 123 6.02 10.00 -4.19
CA ASP A 123 6.81 9.06 -3.41
C ASP A 123 7.87 9.79 -2.56
N ALA A 124 8.60 10.74 -3.13
CA ALA A 124 9.59 11.53 -2.37
C ALA A 124 8.96 12.42 -1.29
N VAL A 125 7.73 12.91 -1.49
CA VAL A 125 6.99 13.65 -0.45
C VAL A 125 6.48 12.68 0.62
N ALA A 126 5.99 11.51 0.24
CA ALA A 126 5.59 10.46 1.17
C ALA A 126 6.78 10.02 2.03
N GLU A 127 7.95 9.76 1.44
CA GLU A 127 9.20 9.48 2.14
C GLU A 127 9.62 10.61 3.08
N LYS A 128 9.42 11.88 2.71
CA LYS A 128 9.71 13.02 3.60
C LYS A 128 8.71 13.15 4.74
N ILE A 129 7.46 12.77 4.52
CA ILE A 129 6.43 12.71 5.57
C ILE A 129 6.76 11.55 6.53
N GLU A 130 7.17 10.40 6.00
CA GLU A 130 7.64 9.24 6.78
C GLU A 130 8.98 9.52 7.47
N ALA A 131 9.92 10.25 6.87
CA ALA A 131 11.18 10.63 7.50
C ALA A 131 11.00 11.74 8.55
N LYS A 132 9.92 12.52 8.45
CA LYS A 132 9.40 13.39 9.51
C LYS A 132 8.40 12.67 10.41
N ALA A 133 8.30 11.34 10.33
CA ALA A 133 7.39 10.59 11.19
C ALA A 133 7.70 10.95 12.63
N ARG A 134 6.63 11.34 13.34
CA ARG A 134 6.73 11.74 14.73
C ARG A 134 7.31 10.56 15.52
N PRO A 135 8.32 10.79 16.36
CA PRO A 135 8.85 9.73 17.21
C PRO A 135 7.73 9.20 18.10
N PHE A 136 7.91 7.96 18.55
CA PHE A 136 7.16 7.44 19.68
C PHE A 136 7.84 7.85 20.97
N TYR A 137 7.05 7.97 22.04
CA TYR A 137 7.48 8.38 23.37
C TYR A 137 7.22 7.22 24.31
N CYS A 138 8.26 6.62 24.85
CA CYS A 138 8.16 5.58 25.86
C CYS A 138 8.35 6.19 27.24
N SER A 139 7.39 6.03 28.14
CA SER A 139 7.57 6.35 29.56
C SER A 139 8.64 5.43 30.13
N VAL A 140 9.72 6.00 30.64
CA VAL A 140 10.84 5.25 31.23
C VAL A 140 11.02 5.51 32.71
N ALA A 141 10.51 6.63 33.24
CA ALA A 141 10.50 6.91 34.67
C ALA A 141 9.27 7.73 35.07
N PHE A 142 8.38 7.11 35.84
CA PHE A 142 7.19 7.75 36.39
C PHE A 142 7.40 8.15 37.85
N LEU A 143 7.51 9.45 38.09
CA LEU A 143 7.90 10.05 39.36
C LEU A 143 6.68 10.67 40.05
N GLN A 144 6.26 10.05 41.15
CA GLN A 144 5.04 10.40 41.88
C GLN A 144 5.25 10.52 43.41
N SER A 145 6.43 10.13 43.91
CA SER A 145 6.72 10.24 45.35
C SER A 145 7.04 11.68 45.71
N GLN A 146 6.68 12.11 46.93
CA GLN A 146 6.96 13.47 47.40
C GLN A 146 8.46 13.82 47.39
N ASP A 147 9.33 12.83 47.63
CA ASP A 147 10.77 13.03 47.63
C ASP A 147 11.29 13.30 46.20
N ASP A 148 10.73 12.61 45.20
CA ASP A 148 11.11 12.79 43.79
C ASP A 148 10.55 14.09 43.22
N THR A 149 9.27 14.39 43.50
CA THR A 149 8.60 15.56 42.94
C THR A 149 9.12 16.86 43.55
N ALA A 150 9.49 16.88 44.84
CA ALA A 150 10.02 18.07 45.50
C ALA A 150 11.34 18.56 44.90
N ARG A 151 12.22 17.65 44.45
CA ARG A 151 13.46 18.02 43.77
C ARG A 151 13.20 18.66 42.42
N LEU A 152 12.31 18.06 41.63
CA LEU A 152 11.94 18.57 40.32
C LEU A 152 11.16 19.88 40.40
N ASP A 153 10.25 20.01 41.36
CA ASP A 153 9.50 21.25 41.60
C ASP A 153 10.42 22.43 41.90
N ALA A 154 11.53 22.21 42.61
CA ALA A 154 12.51 23.26 42.89
C ALA A 154 13.18 23.83 41.62
N PHE A 155 13.32 23.04 40.56
CA PHE A 155 13.79 23.51 39.26
C PHE A 155 12.65 24.11 38.42
N LYS A 156 11.46 23.50 38.47
CA LYS A 156 10.27 23.97 37.73
C LYS A 156 9.90 25.39 38.16
N ASP A 157 9.88 25.63 39.46
CA ASP A 157 9.46 26.91 40.05
C ASP A 157 10.50 28.03 39.80
N LYS A 158 11.76 27.65 39.53
CA LYS A 158 12.82 28.57 39.07
C LYS A 158 12.80 28.81 37.56
N GLY A 159 12.04 28.02 36.79
CA GLY A 159 12.02 28.05 35.33
C GLY A 159 13.26 27.43 34.66
N ASP A 160 14.04 26.64 35.40
CA ASP A 160 15.24 25.97 34.88
C ASP A 160 14.87 24.60 34.31
N PHE A 161 14.34 24.58 33.08
CA PHE A 161 13.86 23.37 32.44
C PHE A 161 14.99 22.43 31.96
N GLU A 162 16.19 22.96 31.66
CA GLU A 162 17.34 22.13 31.29
C GLU A 162 17.91 21.40 32.53
N GLY A 163 18.06 22.10 33.65
CA GLY A 163 18.45 21.49 34.93
C GLY A 163 17.43 20.46 35.40
N LEU A 164 16.14 20.79 35.25
CA LEU A 164 15.03 19.89 35.56
C LEU A 164 15.08 18.59 34.72
N LEU A 165 15.38 18.69 33.42
CA LEU A 165 15.52 17.52 32.56
C LEU A 165 16.73 16.67 32.97
N ASN A 166 17.87 17.30 33.28
CA ASN A 166 19.05 16.57 33.72
C ASN A 166 18.80 15.80 35.02
N GLU A 167 18.15 16.42 36.02
CA GLU A 167 17.75 15.75 37.26
C GLU A 167 16.81 14.57 36.96
N ALA A 168 15.79 14.77 36.11
CA ALA A 168 14.87 13.70 35.74
C ALA A 168 15.61 12.53 35.05
N THR A 169 16.61 12.80 34.21
CA THR A 169 17.38 11.73 33.56
C THR A 169 18.23 10.88 34.51
N GLU A 170 18.54 11.35 35.72
CA GLU A 170 19.23 10.53 36.72
C GLU A 170 18.38 9.35 37.21
N TYR A 171 17.05 9.45 37.08
CA TYR A 171 16.10 8.38 37.41
C TYR A 171 16.00 7.31 36.33
N TYR A 172 16.59 7.53 35.15
CA TYR A 172 16.59 6.53 34.09
C TYR A 172 17.64 5.45 34.37
N ASP A 173 17.17 4.21 34.55
CA ASP A 173 17.98 3.05 34.92
C ASP A 173 18.54 2.28 33.71
N GLY A 174 18.28 2.75 32.49
CA GLY A 174 18.73 2.08 31.26
C GLY A 174 17.74 1.07 30.68
N ASN A 175 16.51 1.00 31.19
CA ASN A 175 15.48 0.13 30.64
C ASN A 175 15.17 0.46 29.17
N GLY A 176 15.02 -0.58 28.34
CA GLY A 176 14.60 -0.44 26.94
C GLY A 176 13.14 -0.04 26.79
N MET A 177 12.66 -0.02 25.54
CA MET A 177 11.26 0.34 25.25
C MET A 177 10.30 -0.67 25.89
N ASP A 178 9.32 -0.19 26.66
CA ASP A 178 8.15 -0.97 27.06
C ASP A 178 6.99 -0.62 26.11
N GLU A 179 6.57 -1.59 25.29
CA GLU A 179 5.51 -1.41 24.30
C GLU A 179 4.19 -0.94 24.94
N MET A 180 3.94 -1.30 26.20
CA MET A 180 2.73 -0.91 26.94
C MET A 180 2.69 0.59 27.25
N TYR A 181 3.87 1.19 27.46
CA TYR A 181 4.05 2.58 27.87
C TYR A 181 4.65 3.44 26.76
N THR A 182 4.48 3.02 25.50
CA THR A 182 4.98 3.71 24.30
C THR A 182 3.83 4.35 23.53
N TYR A 183 3.93 5.64 23.20
CA TYR A 183 2.82 6.43 22.68
C TYR A 183 3.22 7.33 21.52
N ARG A 184 2.25 7.78 20.72
CA ARG A 184 2.48 8.71 19.61
C ARG A 184 2.67 10.16 20.07
N TYR A 185 2.23 10.46 21.28
CA TYR A 185 2.30 11.78 21.90
C TYR A 185 2.81 11.67 23.33
N PRO A 186 3.57 12.65 23.84
CA PRO A 186 4.05 12.60 25.22
C PRO A 186 2.94 12.89 26.24
N ALA A 187 2.00 13.78 25.93
CA ALA A 187 0.85 14.07 26.78
C ALA A 187 -0.25 13.01 26.57
N GLN A 188 -0.53 12.21 27.60
CA GLN A 188 -1.50 11.11 27.59
C GLN A 188 -2.82 11.46 28.29
N HIS A 189 -2.82 12.48 29.14
CA HIS A 189 -3.94 12.87 29.98
C HIS A 189 -4.25 14.37 29.89
N THR A 190 -5.49 14.74 30.26
CA THR A 190 -6.01 16.12 30.12
C THR A 190 -5.18 17.19 30.85
N HIS A 191 -4.50 16.81 31.94
CA HIS A 191 -3.69 17.73 32.76
C HIS A 191 -2.19 17.57 32.51
N ASP A 192 -1.80 16.80 31.50
CA ASP A 192 -0.40 16.65 31.10
C ASP A 192 0.08 17.91 30.38
N ASN A 193 1.21 18.42 30.83
CA ASN A 193 1.91 19.52 30.22
C ASN A 193 3.34 19.10 29.90
N VAL A 194 3.74 19.18 28.63
CA VAL A 194 5.11 18.92 28.21
C VAL A 194 5.97 20.11 28.63
N LEU A 195 6.82 19.92 29.65
CA LEU A 195 7.65 20.99 30.19
C LEU A 195 8.85 21.28 29.30
N ILE A 196 9.47 20.23 28.76
CA ILE A 196 10.63 20.31 27.89
C ILE A 196 10.71 19.08 26.99
N GLU A 197 11.18 19.30 25.76
CA GLU A 197 11.38 18.27 24.77
C GLU A 197 12.66 18.58 23.97
N ASN A 198 13.60 17.64 23.93
CA ASN A 198 14.83 17.73 23.13
C ASN A 198 14.93 16.58 22.13
N GLU A 199 16.08 16.36 21.49
CA GLU A 199 16.23 15.31 20.47
C GLU A 199 15.97 13.88 21.00
N LYS A 200 16.22 13.63 22.29
CA LYS A 200 16.15 12.29 22.88
C LYS A 200 15.01 12.13 23.89
N TRP A 201 14.68 13.18 24.63
CA TRP A 201 13.82 13.12 25.80
C TRP A 201 12.63 14.07 25.67
N ALA A 202 11.54 13.71 26.33
CA ALA A 202 10.44 14.60 26.67
C ALA A 202 10.11 14.42 28.15
N LEU A 203 9.83 15.51 28.85
CA LEU A 203 9.43 15.45 30.24
C LEU A 203 8.07 16.09 30.41
N VAL A 204 7.15 15.30 30.93
CA VAL A 204 5.74 15.64 31.07
C VAL A 204 5.44 15.83 32.54
N TYR A 205 4.70 16.88 32.86
CA TYR A 205 4.18 17.14 34.19
C TYR A 205 2.67 17.07 34.18
N ASN A 206 2.09 16.28 35.07
CA ASN A 206 0.66 16.23 35.29
C ASN A 206 0.30 17.04 36.54
N GLY A 207 -0.48 18.11 36.36
CA GLY A 207 -0.88 19.02 37.43
C GLY A 207 -2.08 18.55 38.29
N SER A 208 -2.51 17.30 38.16
CA SER A 208 -3.57 16.73 39.01
C SER A 208 -3.11 16.58 40.47
N VAL A 209 -4.04 16.32 41.40
CA VAL A 209 -3.79 16.30 42.85
C VAL A 209 -2.56 15.43 43.19
N GLY A 210 -1.48 16.09 43.63
CA GLY A 210 -0.22 15.45 44.00
C GLY A 210 0.97 15.83 43.11
N GLY A 211 0.73 16.19 41.84
CA GLY A 211 1.76 16.52 40.85
C GLY A 211 2.63 15.31 40.49
N THR A 212 2.69 14.92 39.22
CA THR A 212 3.58 13.82 38.79
C THR A 212 4.43 14.24 37.61
N TYR A 213 5.63 13.67 37.52
CA TYR A 213 6.52 13.84 36.38
C TYR A 213 6.69 12.49 35.66
N ASP A 214 6.67 12.52 34.34
CA ASP A 214 6.91 11.35 33.51
C ASP A 214 8.01 11.67 32.50
N LEU A 215 9.15 11.00 32.67
CA LEU A 215 10.27 11.08 31.75
C LEU A 215 10.04 10.09 30.61
N MET A 216 9.98 10.62 29.39
CA MET A 216 9.77 9.85 28.19
C MET A 216 11.00 9.86 27.28
N LEU A 217 11.37 8.68 26.81
CA LEU A 217 12.43 8.46 25.82
C LEU A 217 11.83 8.36 24.41
N LYS A 218 12.46 9.03 23.44
CA LYS A 218 12.03 9.02 22.05
C LYS A 218 12.56 7.81 21.29
N TYR A 219 11.68 7.17 20.53
CA TYR A 219 11.98 6.07 19.62
C TYR A 219 11.55 6.42 18.20
N SER A 220 12.38 6.08 17.23
CA SER A 220 12.02 6.15 15.82
C SER A 220 11.01 5.06 15.45
N GLU A 221 10.27 5.27 14.36
CA GLU A 221 9.34 4.25 13.85
C GLU A 221 10.03 2.92 13.49
N GLU A 222 11.30 2.95 13.07
CA GLU A 222 12.06 1.74 12.78
C GLU A 222 12.38 0.96 14.05
N GLU A 223 12.76 1.64 15.14
CA GLU A 223 13.01 0.97 16.43
C GLU A 223 11.72 0.34 16.98
N VAL A 224 10.59 1.04 16.89
CA VAL A 224 9.28 0.49 17.30
C VAL A 224 8.88 -0.71 16.43
N ARG A 225 9.10 -0.63 15.11
CA ARG A 225 8.85 -1.72 14.16
C ARG A 225 9.68 -2.96 14.50
N ASP A 226 10.94 -2.75 14.85
CA ASP A 226 11.84 -3.82 15.29
C ASP A 226 11.38 -4.45 16.60
N HIS A 227 10.93 -3.64 17.56
CA HIS A 227 10.35 -4.14 18.80
C HIS A 227 9.10 -4.99 18.56
N ILE A 228 8.15 -4.50 17.74
CA ILE A 228 6.92 -5.24 17.38
C ILE A 228 7.28 -6.59 16.76
N ARG A 229 8.26 -6.65 15.85
CA ARG A 229 8.68 -7.91 15.21
C ARG A 229 9.35 -8.89 16.17
N ARG A 230 10.04 -8.39 17.21
CA ARG A 230 10.80 -9.21 18.15
C ARG A 230 9.96 -9.69 19.33
N TYR A 231 9.06 -8.84 19.82
CA TYR A 231 8.34 -9.05 21.08
C TYR A 231 6.82 -9.14 20.91
N GLY A 232 6.29 -8.86 19.72
CA GLY A 232 4.86 -8.87 19.43
C GLY A 232 4.13 -7.65 20.01
N ILE A 233 2.79 -7.70 19.99
CA ILE A 233 1.93 -6.62 20.51
C ILE A 233 1.01 -7.06 21.66
N GLY A 234 1.26 -8.24 22.24
CA GLY A 234 0.42 -8.82 23.30
C GLY A 234 0.26 -7.88 24.51
N ARG A 235 1.35 -7.23 24.93
CA ARG A 235 1.37 -6.20 25.99
C ARG A 235 1.84 -4.85 25.43
N ALA A 236 1.04 -4.27 24.53
CA ALA A 236 1.33 -3.00 23.89
C ALA A 236 0.23 -1.94 24.11
N SER A 237 0.60 -0.66 24.00
CA SER A 237 -0.32 0.47 23.99
C SER A 237 -1.23 0.44 22.76
N GLU A 238 -2.33 1.21 22.79
CA GLU A 238 -3.21 1.32 21.63
C GLU A 238 -2.51 1.99 20.43
N ASP A 239 -1.58 2.91 20.67
CA ASP A 239 -0.80 3.56 19.62
C ASP A 239 0.14 2.56 18.93
N VAL A 240 0.83 1.71 19.69
CA VAL A 240 1.71 0.67 19.15
C VAL A 240 0.90 -0.39 18.41
N LYS A 241 -0.26 -0.80 18.92
CA LYS A 241 -1.17 -1.72 18.22
C LYS A 241 -1.67 -1.13 16.91
N ASN A 242 -2.07 0.14 16.89
CA ASN A 242 -2.50 0.79 15.66
C ASN A 242 -1.35 0.93 14.66
N PHE A 243 -0.14 1.18 15.12
CA PHE A 243 1.04 1.20 14.27
C PHE A 243 1.37 -0.18 13.68
N ALA A 244 1.20 -1.26 14.44
CA ALA A 244 1.34 -2.63 13.93
C ALA A 244 0.31 -2.93 12.81
N LYS A 245 -0.95 -2.50 12.97
CA LYS A 245 -1.96 -2.59 11.89
C LYS A 245 -1.56 -1.82 10.64
N ASP A 246 -0.97 -0.64 10.80
CA ASP A 246 -0.45 0.15 9.67
C ASP A 246 0.71 -0.55 8.96
N MET A 247 1.61 -1.19 9.73
CA MET A 247 2.70 -2.00 9.17
C MET A 247 2.16 -3.15 8.31
N VAL A 248 1.19 -3.91 8.82
CA VAL A 248 0.58 -5.03 8.09
C VAL A 248 -0.17 -4.54 6.85
N ALA A 249 -0.91 -3.44 6.94
CA ALA A 249 -1.61 -2.87 5.78
C ALA A 249 -0.63 -2.47 4.67
N LYS A 250 0.51 -1.84 5.03
CA LYS A 250 1.56 -1.47 4.07
C LYS A 250 2.22 -2.70 3.44
N GLU A 251 2.54 -3.72 4.24
CA GLU A 251 3.09 -5.00 3.76
C GLU A 251 2.11 -5.71 2.82
N TYR A 252 0.84 -5.81 3.20
CA TYR A 252 -0.21 -6.43 2.39
C TYR A 252 -0.39 -5.70 1.05
N LEU A 253 -0.46 -4.37 1.03
CA LEU A 253 -0.55 -3.59 -0.21
C LEU A 253 0.66 -3.80 -1.11
N SER A 254 1.87 -3.88 -0.54
CA SER A 254 3.08 -4.18 -1.30
C SER A 254 3.05 -5.59 -1.90
N THR A 255 2.51 -6.55 -1.16
CA THR A 255 2.37 -7.95 -1.59
C THR A 255 1.34 -8.08 -2.70
N VAL A 256 0.16 -7.48 -2.57
CA VAL A 256 -0.91 -7.54 -3.58
C VAL A 256 -0.48 -6.95 -4.91
N LYS A 257 0.36 -5.92 -4.91
CA LYS A 257 0.95 -5.34 -6.13
C LYS A 257 1.78 -6.36 -6.92
N VAL A 258 2.42 -7.30 -6.24
CA VAL A 258 3.29 -8.32 -6.85
C VAL A 258 2.51 -9.60 -7.12
N ARG A 259 1.80 -10.12 -6.12
CA ARG A 259 1.01 -11.36 -6.18
C ARG A 259 -0.11 -11.30 -5.14
N SER A 260 -1.35 -11.25 -5.60
CA SER A 260 -2.50 -11.32 -4.70
C SER A 260 -2.56 -12.70 -4.01
N PRO A 261 -2.70 -12.78 -2.68
CA PRO A 261 -2.83 -14.04 -1.97
C PRO A 261 -4.17 -14.71 -2.33
N LYS A 262 -4.07 -15.86 -3.00
CA LYS A 262 -5.20 -16.67 -3.43
C LYS A 262 -5.02 -18.09 -2.90
N PHE A 263 -6.12 -18.69 -2.46
CA PHE A 263 -6.19 -20.08 -2.04
C PHE A 263 -7.07 -20.84 -3.02
N GLU A 264 -6.55 -21.94 -3.54
CA GLU A 264 -7.30 -22.88 -4.36
C GLU A 264 -7.72 -24.05 -3.46
N MET A 265 -9.02 -24.21 -3.26
CA MET A 265 -9.57 -25.27 -2.43
C MET A 265 -9.71 -26.57 -3.24
N PRO A 266 -9.67 -27.75 -2.60
CA PRO A 266 -9.92 -29.03 -3.28
C PRO A 266 -11.27 -29.12 -4.01
N THR A 267 -12.24 -28.28 -3.65
CA THR A 267 -13.54 -28.13 -4.32
C THR A 267 -13.48 -27.39 -5.65
N GLY A 268 -12.33 -26.78 -6.00
CA GLY A 268 -12.17 -25.88 -7.14
C GLY A 268 -12.53 -24.41 -6.85
N ASP A 269 -12.91 -24.08 -5.61
CA ASP A 269 -13.16 -22.69 -5.22
C ASP A 269 -11.85 -21.90 -5.11
N ILE A 270 -11.81 -20.71 -5.72
CA ILE A 270 -10.70 -19.76 -5.59
C ILE A 270 -11.09 -18.66 -4.59
N LEU A 271 -10.44 -18.66 -3.44
CA LEU A 271 -10.63 -17.68 -2.38
C LEU A 271 -9.48 -16.66 -2.38
N CYS A 272 -9.80 -15.38 -2.21
CA CYS A 272 -8.82 -14.31 -2.08
C CYS A 272 -8.78 -13.84 -0.62
N ALA A 273 -7.59 -13.49 -0.13
CA ALA A 273 -7.42 -12.92 1.20
C ALA A 273 -7.27 -11.40 1.14
N TYR A 274 -7.93 -10.68 2.04
CA TYR A 274 -7.83 -9.24 2.22
C TYR A 274 -7.55 -8.89 3.69
N TYR A 275 -6.56 -8.05 3.96
CA TYR A 275 -6.35 -7.56 5.32
C TYR A 275 -7.23 -6.35 5.61
N ASN A 276 -8.08 -6.49 6.63
CA ASN A 276 -8.96 -5.45 7.12
C ASN A 276 -8.36 -4.80 8.37
N ARG A 277 -7.76 -3.63 8.16
CA ARG A 277 -7.12 -2.82 9.20
C ARG A 277 -8.06 -2.42 10.35
N LEU A 278 -9.36 -2.25 10.10
CA LEU A 278 -10.29 -1.78 11.13
C LEU A 278 -10.62 -2.88 12.14
N SER A 279 -10.92 -4.07 11.64
CA SER A 279 -11.21 -5.26 12.46
C SER A 279 -9.95 -6.03 12.88
N ASP A 280 -8.80 -5.73 12.27
CA ASP A 280 -7.54 -6.46 12.44
C ASP A 280 -7.66 -7.94 12.07
N THR A 281 -8.29 -8.18 10.91
CA THR A 281 -8.62 -9.52 10.41
C THR A 281 -8.13 -9.74 8.98
N LEU A 282 -7.91 -11.01 8.62
CA LEU A 282 -7.82 -11.47 7.24
C LEU A 282 -9.21 -11.96 6.80
N ASP A 283 -9.84 -11.16 5.96
CA ASP A 283 -11.14 -11.43 5.37
C ASP A 283 -10.92 -12.27 4.09
N ILE A 284 -11.53 -13.44 4.05
CA ILE A 284 -11.41 -14.42 2.99
C ILE A 284 -12.73 -14.49 2.23
N GLY A 285 -12.66 -14.37 0.91
CA GLY A 285 -13.86 -14.30 0.10
C GLY A 285 -13.63 -14.58 -1.37
N THR A 286 -14.73 -14.60 -2.13
CA THR A 286 -14.67 -14.71 -3.59
C THR A 286 -14.78 -13.34 -4.23
N VAL A 287 -14.12 -13.17 -5.37
CA VAL A 287 -14.23 -11.95 -6.18
C VAL A 287 -15.01 -12.30 -7.45
N VAL A 288 -16.23 -11.78 -7.57
CA VAL A 288 -17.07 -11.95 -8.76
C VAL A 288 -17.30 -10.58 -9.38
N ASN A 289 -16.97 -10.42 -10.66
CA ASN A 289 -17.05 -9.14 -11.39
C ASN A 289 -16.34 -7.98 -10.66
N GLY A 290 -15.19 -8.25 -10.03
CA GLY A 290 -14.44 -7.25 -9.27
C GLY A 290 -15.03 -6.88 -7.90
N LYS A 291 -16.17 -7.47 -7.51
CA LYS A 291 -16.77 -7.28 -6.19
C LYS A 291 -16.33 -8.39 -5.25
N PHE A 292 -15.63 -8.02 -4.19
CA PHE A 292 -15.28 -8.92 -3.09
C PHE A 292 -16.53 -9.23 -2.25
N THR A 293 -16.76 -10.52 -2.01
CA THR A 293 -17.79 -11.02 -1.10
C THR A 293 -17.11 -11.85 -0.03
N GLU A 294 -17.06 -11.32 1.19
CA GLU A 294 -16.52 -12.01 2.36
C GLU A 294 -17.31 -13.31 2.64
N ARG A 295 -16.58 -14.38 2.95
CA ARG A 295 -17.13 -15.66 3.41
C ARG A 295 -16.66 -16.00 4.83
N HIS A 296 -15.40 -15.72 5.12
CA HIS A 296 -14.76 -16.02 6.40
C HIS A 296 -13.89 -14.84 6.82
N SER A 297 -13.69 -14.69 8.12
CA SER A 297 -12.79 -13.67 8.68
C SER A 297 -11.99 -14.29 9.82
N PHE A 298 -10.68 -14.09 9.80
CA PHE A 298 -9.75 -14.65 10.78
C PHE A 298 -8.96 -13.52 11.46
N ALA A 299 -8.83 -13.56 12.79
CA ALA A 299 -8.00 -12.59 13.50
C ALA A 299 -6.54 -12.64 13.02
N TYR A 300 -5.93 -11.47 12.84
CA TYR A 300 -4.52 -11.37 12.48
C TYR A 300 -3.64 -11.59 13.71
N ASP A 301 -2.71 -12.54 13.61
CA ASP A 301 -1.71 -12.84 14.64
C ASP A 301 -0.45 -12.02 14.37
N HIS A 302 -0.26 -10.95 15.13
CA HIS A 302 0.89 -10.04 14.99
C HIS A 302 2.21 -10.62 15.50
N ASP A 303 2.19 -11.78 16.16
CA ASP A 303 3.41 -12.52 16.50
C ASP A 303 3.94 -13.32 15.29
N LYS A 304 3.21 -13.31 14.17
CA LYS A 304 3.56 -13.94 12.90
C LYS A 304 3.59 -12.93 11.76
N ASP A 305 4.42 -13.22 10.76
CA ASP A 305 4.42 -12.47 9.51
C ASP A 305 3.16 -12.77 8.66
N LEU A 306 2.99 -12.03 7.56
CA LEU A 306 1.84 -12.22 6.66
C LEU A 306 1.78 -13.66 6.12
N THR A 307 2.94 -14.26 5.82
CA THR A 307 3.03 -15.65 5.31
C THR A 307 2.52 -16.66 6.34
N GLY A 308 2.95 -16.54 7.60
CA GLY A 308 2.52 -17.39 8.70
C GLY A 308 1.02 -17.26 8.98
N ASN A 309 0.48 -16.05 8.90
CA ASN A 309 -0.96 -15.82 9.01
C ASN A 309 -1.75 -16.46 7.86
N LEU A 310 -1.30 -16.28 6.61
CA LEU A 310 -1.93 -16.91 5.44
C LEU A 310 -1.87 -18.45 5.52
N GLN A 311 -0.79 -19.01 6.07
CA GLN A 311 -0.68 -20.45 6.29
C GLN A 311 -1.67 -20.95 7.35
N ASN A 312 -1.84 -20.22 8.47
CA ASN A 312 -2.85 -20.57 9.48
C ASN A 312 -4.26 -20.55 8.88
N VAL A 313 -4.57 -19.51 8.10
CA VAL A 313 -5.85 -19.40 7.37
C VAL A 313 -6.04 -20.59 6.44
N ARG A 314 -5.02 -20.95 5.66
CA ARG A 314 -5.08 -22.11 4.76
C ARG A 314 -5.42 -23.39 5.52
N THR A 315 -4.70 -23.68 6.60
CA THR A 315 -4.95 -24.86 7.43
C THR A 315 -6.36 -24.84 8.03
N ALA A 316 -6.85 -23.68 8.45
CA ALA A 316 -8.22 -23.52 8.95
C ALA A 316 -9.26 -23.80 7.86
N LEU A 317 -9.07 -23.27 6.64
CA LEU A 317 -9.97 -23.51 5.50
C LEU A 317 -9.99 -24.98 5.08
N GLU A 318 -8.83 -25.65 5.02
CA GLU A 318 -8.73 -27.08 4.70
C GLU A 318 -9.41 -27.98 5.75
N ALA A 319 -9.52 -27.52 7.00
CA ALA A 319 -10.24 -28.21 8.06
C ALA A 319 -11.77 -28.04 7.97
N MET A 320 -12.27 -27.09 7.18
CA MET A 320 -13.71 -26.84 7.06
C MET A 320 -14.40 -27.88 6.15
N PRO A 321 -15.51 -28.50 6.59
CA PRO A 321 -16.23 -29.50 5.80
C PRO A 321 -16.76 -29.00 4.45
N GLU A 322 -16.91 -27.69 4.27
CA GLU A 322 -17.37 -27.05 3.02
C GLU A 322 -16.28 -27.02 1.93
N TYR A 323 -15.00 -27.09 2.30
CA TYR A 323 -13.86 -27.10 1.37
C TYR A 323 -13.15 -28.45 1.31
N GLN A 324 -13.57 -29.42 2.13
CA GLN A 324 -13.10 -30.79 2.05
C GLN A 324 -13.75 -31.51 0.87
N TYR A 325 -12.94 -32.25 0.11
CA TYR A 325 -13.42 -33.07 -0.98
C TYR A 325 -14.44 -34.10 -0.46
N ARG A 326 -15.72 -33.93 -0.84
CA ARG A 326 -16.73 -34.96 -0.60
C ARG A 326 -16.60 -36.01 -1.70
N GLY A 327 -16.04 -37.17 -1.34
CA GLY A 327 -16.17 -38.36 -2.16
C GLY A 327 -17.65 -38.70 -2.39
N ASP A 328 -18.00 -38.75 -3.68
CA ASP A 328 -19.07 -39.53 -4.32
C ASP A 328 -20.53 -39.04 -4.27
N VAL A 329 -20.99 -38.53 -5.42
CA VAL A 329 -22.17 -39.10 -6.09
C VAL A 329 -21.89 -39.15 -7.60
N ALA A 330 -21.97 -40.36 -8.17
CA ALA A 330 -21.97 -40.58 -9.61
C ALA A 330 -22.99 -39.66 -10.31
N GLY A 331 -22.52 -38.84 -11.25
CA GLY A 331 -23.36 -37.97 -12.06
C GLY A 331 -22.50 -37.21 -13.05
N GLU A 332 -22.45 -37.74 -14.28
CA GLU A 332 -21.77 -37.19 -15.45
C GLU A 332 -21.71 -35.66 -15.45
N ARG A 333 -20.49 -35.12 -15.45
CA ARG A 333 -20.24 -33.78 -16.00
C ARG A 333 -19.10 -33.88 -16.99
N VAL A 334 -19.48 -33.69 -18.24
CA VAL A 334 -18.67 -33.70 -19.45
C VAL A 334 -17.50 -32.73 -19.29
N ASN A 335 -16.28 -33.24 -19.42
CA ASN A 335 -15.08 -32.45 -19.69
C ASN A 335 -15.06 -32.11 -21.19
N PRO A 336 -15.19 -30.85 -21.63
CA PRO A 336 -14.67 -30.46 -22.92
C PRO A 336 -13.16 -30.31 -22.78
N GLN A 337 -12.47 -31.35 -23.21
CA GLN A 337 -11.05 -31.41 -23.48
C GLN A 337 -10.58 -30.15 -24.22
N ILE A 338 -9.77 -29.32 -23.56
CA ILE A 338 -8.84 -28.42 -24.22
C ILE A 338 -7.48 -29.11 -24.09
N ASP A 339 -7.03 -29.71 -25.19
CA ASP A 339 -5.64 -30.11 -25.40
C ASP A 339 -4.75 -28.88 -25.23
N LEU A 340 -3.92 -28.88 -24.20
CA LEU A 340 -2.62 -28.23 -24.25
C LEU A 340 -1.57 -29.30 -23.99
N MET A 341 -0.85 -29.60 -25.06
CA MET A 341 0.36 -30.41 -25.11
C MET A 341 1.33 -29.98 -24.01
N ASP A 342 1.63 -30.88 -23.07
CA ASP A 342 2.91 -30.85 -22.36
C ASP A 342 3.90 -31.69 -23.16
N ALA A 343 4.83 -30.97 -23.79
CA ALA A 343 6.11 -31.50 -24.19
C ALA A 343 7.00 -31.67 -22.95
N ASP A 344 7.84 -32.69 -23.03
CA ASP A 344 9.04 -32.90 -22.23
C ASP A 344 8.82 -33.38 -20.78
N ASN A 345 8.87 -34.70 -20.59
CA ASN A 345 9.95 -35.24 -19.76
C ASN A 345 10.21 -36.71 -20.09
N ASP A 346 11.43 -36.96 -20.56
CA ASP A 346 12.02 -38.26 -20.79
C ASP A 346 12.15 -39.06 -19.49
N GLY A 347 12.06 -40.37 -19.64
CA GLY A 347 12.99 -41.25 -18.93
C GLY A 347 12.35 -42.23 -17.95
N ASN A 348 12.33 -43.48 -18.42
CA ASN A 348 12.71 -44.67 -17.67
C ASN A 348 11.56 -45.50 -17.09
N THR A 349 11.11 -46.48 -17.88
CA THR A 349 11.02 -47.87 -17.40
C THR A 349 11.22 -48.83 -18.56
N GLN A 350 12.09 -49.79 -18.29
CA GLN A 350 12.44 -50.93 -19.13
C GLN A 350 11.20 -51.79 -19.42
N GLU A 351 11.01 -52.20 -20.66
CA GLU A 351 10.46 -53.52 -20.94
C GLU A 351 11.03 -54.10 -22.24
N VAL A 352 11.20 -55.40 -22.19
CA VAL A 352 12.18 -56.20 -22.91
C VAL A 352 11.47 -56.98 -23.98
N ALA A 353 12.07 -57.04 -25.16
CA ALA A 353 11.96 -58.07 -26.20
C ALA A 353 10.56 -58.60 -26.58
N HIS A 354 10.19 -58.44 -27.85
CA HIS A 354 10.01 -59.61 -28.73
C HIS A 354 10.11 -59.20 -30.20
N GLU A 355 10.78 -60.07 -30.95
CA GLU A 355 11.16 -59.96 -32.35
C GLU A 355 9.98 -60.12 -33.32
N GLU A 356 10.28 -59.75 -34.57
CA GLU A 356 9.89 -60.40 -35.84
C GLU A 356 8.93 -59.68 -36.81
N ARG A 357 9.49 -59.57 -38.04
CA ARG A 357 8.90 -59.50 -39.38
C ARG A 357 8.68 -58.14 -40.03
N GLU A 358 9.76 -57.71 -40.68
CA GLU A 358 9.86 -57.56 -42.14
C GLU A 358 8.55 -57.38 -42.92
N GLN A 359 8.40 -56.19 -43.50
CA GLN A 359 7.98 -56.06 -44.89
C GLN A 359 8.70 -54.84 -45.49
N GLU A 360 9.59 -55.15 -46.44
CA GLU A 360 10.17 -54.23 -47.41
C GLU A 360 9.11 -53.78 -48.43
N ASP A 361 9.54 -52.86 -49.31
CA ASP A 361 8.88 -52.29 -50.49
C ASP A 361 8.25 -50.91 -50.26
N GLU A 362 8.55 -49.86 -51.02
CA GLU A 362 9.47 -49.65 -52.13
C GLU A 362 9.57 -48.13 -52.32
N TYR A 363 10.78 -47.61 -52.52
CA TYR A 363 11.08 -46.20 -52.72
C TYR A 363 10.91 -45.83 -54.20
N VAL A 364 10.00 -44.90 -54.53
CA VAL A 364 10.00 -44.21 -55.84
C VAL A 364 9.69 -42.73 -55.67
N PRO A 365 10.64 -41.81 -55.93
CA PRO A 365 10.40 -40.38 -55.93
C PRO A 365 10.09 -39.88 -57.35
N TYR A 366 9.02 -39.12 -57.54
CA TYR A 366 8.85 -38.30 -58.75
C TYR A 366 8.79 -36.81 -58.42
N ARG A 367 9.81 -36.11 -58.90
CA ARG A 367 9.91 -34.65 -58.96
C ARG A 367 9.01 -34.08 -60.07
N ARG A 368 8.52 -32.88 -59.76
CA ARG A 368 7.82 -31.87 -60.57
C ARG A 368 8.24 -31.74 -62.04
N GLY A 369 7.26 -31.36 -62.87
CA GLY A 369 7.49 -30.48 -64.01
C GLY A 369 6.26 -30.22 -64.90
N ARG A 370 5.48 -29.18 -64.62
CA ARG A 370 5.32 -27.95 -65.42
C ARG A 370 4.21 -27.08 -64.87
#